data_AF-A0A4U9W0F9-F1
#
_entry.id   AF-A0A4U9W0F9-F1
#
_cell.length_a   1.000
_cell.length_b   1.000
_cell.length_c   1.000
_cell.angle_alpha   90.00
_cell.angle_beta   90.00
_cell.angle_gamma   90.00
#
_symmetry.space_group_name_H-M   'P 1'
#
loop_
_entity.id
_entity.type
_entity.pdbx_description
1 polymer ?
#
loop_
_entity_poly.entity_id
_entity_poly.type
_entity_poly.pdbx_seq_one_letter_code
_entity_poly.pdbx_strand_id
1 'polypeptide(L)'
;MKQPDFNQVVDRHHTSSVKWDFMGHYLQLHETNLLPMWVSDFDFPCPPAVQQALHTRVDHGVFGYSERDEDYYRAAIEWFAQRHQLLLERQWFYLDRRGCAGDCAADPDAQPTW
;
A
#
# COMPACT_ATOMS: atom_id res chain seq x y z
N MET A 1 -12.09 20.88 4.54
CA MET A 1 -11.61 19.53 4.96
C MET A 1 -11.25 19.59 6.43
N LYS A 2 -11.65 18.58 7.22
CA LYS A 2 -11.27 18.47 8.63
C LYS A 2 -9.78 18.12 8.72
N GLN A 3 -9.02 18.80 9.58
CA GLN A 3 -7.62 18.43 9.82
C GLN A 3 -7.56 17.04 10.48
N PRO A 4 -6.62 16.17 10.07
CA PRO A 4 -6.41 14.89 10.75
C PRO A 4 -5.87 15.11 12.16
N ASP A 5 -6.36 14.32 13.12
CA ASP A 5 -5.85 14.30 14.49
C ASP A 5 -4.83 13.17 14.62
N PHE A 6 -3.55 13.51 14.66
CA PHE A 6 -2.45 12.56 14.82
C PHE A 6 -2.17 12.22 16.29
N ASN A 7 -2.84 12.86 17.26
CA ASN A 7 -2.70 12.53 18.68
C ASN A 7 -3.66 11.41 19.11
N GLN A 8 -4.62 11.05 18.25
CA GLN A 8 -5.49 9.93 18.49
C GLN A 8 -4.68 8.64 18.56
N VAL A 9 -4.61 8.03 19.74
CA VAL A 9 -4.02 6.71 19.91
C VAL A 9 -4.99 5.67 19.36
N VAL A 10 -4.51 4.87 18.40
CA VAL A 10 -5.25 3.75 17.81
C VAL A 10 -4.64 2.45 18.30
N ASP A 11 -5.43 1.62 18.97
CA ASP A 11 -5.00 0.28 19.34
C ASP A 11 -4.94 -0.62 18.10
N ARG A 12 -3.79 -1.23 17.86
CA ARG A 12 -3.53 -2.13 16.72
C ARG A 12 -3.27 -3.57 17.16
N HIS A 13 -3.43 -3.90 18.43
CA HIS A 13 -3.37 -5.30 18.87
C HIS A 13 -4.55 -6.09 18.31
N HIS A 14 -4.33 -7.38 18.04
CA HIS A 14 -5.33 -8.30 17.49
C HIS A 14 -5.88 -7.87 16.12
N THR A 15 -5.11 -7.09 15.36
CA THR A 15 -5.47 -6.66 13.99
C THR A 15 -4.72 -7.47 12.92
N SER A 16 -3.95 -8.48 13.32
CA SER A 16 -2.99 -9.18 12.48
C SER A 16 -1.88 -8.24 11.96
N SER A 17 -1.50 -7.24 12.76
CA SER A 17 -0.46 -6.29 12.42
C SER A 17 0.92 -6.93 12.55
N VAL A 18 1.73 -6.89 11.49
CA VAL A 18 3.12 -7.36 11.55
C VAL A 18 3.90 -6.61 12.64
N LYS A 19 3.67 -5.30 12.76
CA LYS A 19 4.33 -4.42 13.72
C LYS A 19 4.05 -4.82 15.17
N TRP A 20 2.78 -5.05 15.50
CA TRP A 20 2.30 -5.24 16.87
C TRP A 20 2.13 -6.72 17.25
N ASP A 21 1.47 -7.51 16.40
CA ASP A 21 1.08 -8.90 16.74
C ASP A 21 2.17 -9.93 16.38
N PHE A 22 3.01 -9.66 15.39
CA PHE A 22 4.02 -10.61 14.90
C PHE A 22 5.48 -10.24 15.21
N MET A 23 5.72 -9.23 16.02
CA MET A 23 7.08 -8.78 16.39
C MET A 23 7.94 -9.90 16.97
N GLY A 24 7.39 -10.72 17.88
CA GLY A 24 8.11 -11.85 18.47
C GLY A 24 8.57 -12.88 17.43
N HIS A 25 7.76 -13.12 16.40
CA HIS A 25 8.12 -13.99 15.28
C HIS A 25 9.26 -13.37 14.45
N TYR A 26 9.09 -12.15 13.97
CA TYR A 26 10.05 -11.53 13.04
C TYR A 26 11.37 -11.11 13.69
N LEU A 27 11.35 -10.70 14.95
CA LEU A 27 12.54 -10.25 15.69
C LEU A 27 13.11 -11.33 16.63
N GLN A 28 12.51 -12.53 16.66
CA GLN A 28 12.92 -13.65 17.53
C GLN A 28 12.98 -13.27 19.02
N LEU A 29 12.02 -12.46 19.46
CA LEU A 29 11.93 -11.98 20.84
C LEU A 29 10.97 -12.84 21.66
N HIS A 30 11.29 -13.04 22.93
CA HIS A 30 10.47 -13.81 23.87
C HIS A 30 9.62 -12.91 24.78
N GLU A 31 9.92 -11.61 24.80
CA GLU A 31 9.15 -10.63 25.56
C GLU A 31 7.95 -10.13 24.77
N THR A 32 6.81 -10.03 25.45
CA THR A 32 5.54 -9.61 24.85
C THR A 32 5.16 -8.17 25.17
N ASN A 33 5.85 -7.51 26.11
CA ASN A 33 5.53 -6.15 26.57
C ASN A 33 6.52 -5.12 26.02
N LEU A 34 6.64 -5.04 24.70
CA LEU A 34 7.57 -4.16 23.99
C LEU A 34 6.81 -3.11 23.19
N LEU A 35 7.39 -1.92 23.06
CA LEU A 35 6.87 -0.86 22.19
C LEU A 35 7.47 -0.99 20.78
N PRO A 36 6.69 -1.36 19.75
CA PRO A 36 7.23 -1.63 18.42
C PRO A 36 7.54 -0.34 17.64
N MET A 37 8.80 -0.17 17.24
CA MET A 37 9.29 0.97 16.45
C MET A 37 10.17 0.54 15.25
N TRP A 38 9.94 -0.66 14.72
CA TRP A 38 10.89 -1.35 13.84
C TRP A 38 10.49 -1.40 12.36
N VAL A 39 9.21 -1.66 12.04
CA VAL A 39 8.72 -1.80 10.67
C VAL A 39 8.13 -0.48 10.15
N SER A 40 8.36 -0.18 8.87
CA SER A 40 8.00 1.10 8.22
C SER A 40 6.51 1.17 7.81
N ASP A 41 5.60 1.02 8.77
CA ASP A 41 4.20 1.42 8.65
C ASP A 41 3.83 2.48 9.72
N PHE A 42 2.61 3.02 9.63
CA PHE A 42 2.15 4.09 10.52
C PHE A 42 1.02 3.61 11.45
N ASP A 43 0.95 4.17 12.66
CA ASP A 43 -0.15 3.93 13.61
C ASP A 43 -1.25 5.00 13.49
N PHE A 44 -1.47 5.52 12.29
CA PHE A 44 -2.49 6.53 11.98
C PHE A 44 -3.60 5.94 11.10
N PRO A 45 -4.86 6.41 11.26
CA PRO A 45 -5.92 6.01 10.36
C PRO A 45 -5.64 6.48 8.93
N CYS A 46 -6.09 5.69 7.96
CA CYS A 46 -6.01 6.03 6.54
C CYS A 46 -6.77 7.34 6.27
N PRO A 47 -6.36 8.21 5.32
CA PRO A 47 -7.08 9.43 5.01
C PRO A 47 -8.56 9.17 4.65
N PRO A 48 -9.52 10.04 5.05
CA PRO A 48 -10.95 9.82 4.80
C PRO A 48 -11.30 9.60 3.33
N ALA A 49 -10.58 10.25 2.40
CA ALA A 49 -10.79 10.06 0.97
C ALA A 49 -10.52 8.62 0.51
N VAL A 50 -9.50 7.97 1.09
CA VAL A 50 -9.15 6.58 0.78
C VAL A 50 -10.15 5.62 1.43
N GLN A 51 -10.53 5.86 2.69
CA GLN A 51 -11.56 5.07 3.37
C GLN A 51 -12.87 5.11 2.59
N GLN A 52 -13.30 6.29 2.12
CA GLN A 52 -14.53 6.44 1.35
C GLN A 52 -14.47 5.67 0.02
N ALA A 53 -13.34 5.71 -0.70
CA ALA A 53 -13.17 4.96 -1.95
C ALA A 53 -13.26 3.44 -1.71
N LEU A 54 -12.68 2.95 -0.60
CA LEU A 54 -12.78 1.54 -0.20
C LEU A 54 -14.21 1.16 0.17
N HIS A 55 -14.92 1.99 0.95
CA HIS A 55 -16.33 1.76 1.27
C HIS A 55 -17.19 1.67 0.01
N THR A 56 -17.07 2.64 -0.90
CA THR A 56 -17.78 2.60 -2.19
C THR A 56 -17.49 1.32 -2.97
N ARG A 57 -16.24 0.85 -2.97
CA ARG A 57 -15.86 -0.40 -3.64
C ARG A 57 -16.45 -1.63 -2.96
N VAL A 58 -16.53 -1.64 -1.64
CA VAL A 58 -17.15 -2.72 -0.86
C VAL A 58 -18.66 -2.75 -1.09
N ASP A 59 -19.31 -1.59 -1.09
CA ASP A 59 -20.76 -1.44 -1.29
C ASP A 59 -21.23 -1.93 -2.67
N HIS A 60 -20.34 -1.93 -3.68
CA HIS A 60 -20.63 -2.53 -4.98
C HIS A 60 -20.94 -4.04 -4.90
N GLY A 61 -20.39 -4.76 -3.92
CA GLY A 61 -20.74 -6.16 -3.61
C GLY A 61 -20.18 -7.24 -4.54
N VAL A 62 -19.64 -6.90 -5.72
CA VAL A 62 -19.04 -7.86 -6.65
C VAL A 62 -17.52 -7.69 -6.68
N PHE A 63 -16.76 -8.75 -6.37
CA PHE A 63 -15.29 -8.74 -6.27
C PHE A 63 -14.62 -9.66 -7.31
N GLY A 64 -15.14 -9.67 -8.54
CA GLY A 64 -14.55 -10.39 -9.66
C GLY A 64 -13.27 -9.73 -10.20
N TYR A 65 -12.79 -10.26 -11.32
CA TYR A 65 -11.63 -9.71 -12.03
C TYR A 65 -11.82 -8.23 -12.33
N SER A 66 -10.85 -7.42 -11.90
CA SER A 66 -10.82 -5.97 -12.07
C SER A 66 -9.55 -5.60 -12.81
N GLU A 67 -9.64 -4.68 -13.76
CA GLU A 67 -8.50 -4.10 -14.46
C GLU A 67 -8.42 -2.60 -14.17
N ARG A 68 -7.24 -2.00 -14.33
CA ARG A 68 -7.01 -0.57 -14.14
C ARG A 68 -7.53 0.20 -15.34
N ASP A 69 -8.24 1.28 -15.05
CA ASP A 69 -8.65 2.27 -16.05
C ASP A 69 -7.60 3.38 -16.20
N GLU A 70 -7.85 4.31 -17.12
CA GLU A 70 -6.98 5.47 -17.33
C GLU A 70 -6.96 6.45 -16.14
N ASP A 71 -7.97 6.39 -15.27
CA ASP A 71 -8.06 7.22 -14.06
C ASP A 71 -6.97 6.87 -13.04
N TYR A 72 -6.66 5.57 -12.91
CA TYR A 72 -5.53 5.10 -12.10
C TYR A 72 -4.21 5.74 -12.52
N TYR A 73 -3.89 5.71 -13.82
CA TYR A 73 -2.62 6.22 -14.34
C TYR A 73 -2.56 7.74 -14.27
N ARG A 74 -3.67 8.41 -14.61
CA ARG A 74 -3.79 9.87 -14.52
C ARG A 74 -3.51 10.36 -13.10
N ALA A 75 -4.10 9.73 -12.09
CA ALA A 75 -3.88 10.10 -10.69
C ALA A 75 -2.40 10.04 -10.29
N ALA A 76 -1.68 9.00 -10.73
CA ALA A 76 -0.25 8.87 -10.46
C ALA A 76 0.59 9.93 -11.20
N ILE A 77 0.34 10.13 -12.50
CA ILE A 77 1.06 11.11 -13.32
C ILE A 77 0.87 12.53 -12.74
N GLU A 78 -0.36 12.90 -12.41
CA GLU A 78 -0.68 14.21 -11.84
C GLU A 78 -0.04 14.41 -10.46
N TRP A 79 -0.03 13.37 -9.62
CA TRP A 79 0.59 13.44 -8.30
C TRP A 79 2.09 13.75 -8.38
N PHE A 80 2.81 13.06 -9.27
CA PHE A 80 4.24 13.28 -9.48
C PHE A 80 4.53 14.63 -10.12
N ALA A 81 3.72 15.06 -11.10
CA ALA A 81 3.87 16.35 -11.73
C ALA A 81 3.69 17.50 -10.72
N GLN A 82 2.67 17.41 -9.84
CA GLN A 82 2.38 18.46 -8.85
C GLN A 82 3.41 18.53 -7.72
N ARG A 83 3.90 17.38 -7.22
CA ARG A 83 4.75 17.34 -6.03
C ARG A 83 6.24 17.36 -6.31
N HIS A 84 6.63 16.82 -7.47
CA HIS A 84 8.02 16.60 -7.81
C HIS A 84 8.43 17.29 -9.12
N GLN A 85 7.51 18.02 -9.77
CA GLN A 85 7.70 18.60 -11.11
C GLN A 85 8.19 17.58 -12.13
N LEU A 86 7.78 16.31 -11.94
CA LEU A 86 8.18 15.19 -12.79
C LEU A 86 6.95 14.71 -13.57
N LEU A 87 6.97 14.95 -14.88
CA LEU A 87 5.93 14.41 -15.77
C LEU A 87 6.28 12.98 -16.15
N LEU A 88 5.47 12.03 -15.67
CA LEU A 88 5.58 10.62 -16.02
C LEU A 88 4.80 10.31 -17.30
N GLU A 89 5.32 9.41 -18.13
CA GLU A 89 4.60 8.93 -19.31
C GLU A 89 3.83 7.65 -19.00
N ARG A 90 2.62 7.52 -19.56
CA ARG A 90 1.73 6.36 -19.38
C ARG A 90 2.41 5.02 -19.67
N GLN A 91 3.32 4.99 -20.64
CA GLN A 91 4.04 3.81 -21.08
C GLN A 91 5.14 3.33 -20.11
N TRP A 92 5.53 4.16 -19.13
CA TRP A 92 6.51 3.77 -18.11
C TRP A 92 5.91 2.92 -16.99
N PHE A 93 4.57 2.89 -16.90
CA PHE A 93 3.88 2.10 -15.89
C PHE A 93 3.77 0.64 -16.34
N TYR A 94 4.73 -0.16 -15.90
CA TYR A 94 4.63 -1.62 -15.89
C TYR A 94 4.26 -2.08 -14.48
N LEU A 95 3.32 -3.02 -14.38
CA LEU A 95 2.85 -3.49 -13.09
C LEU A 95 3.25 -4.95 -12.90
N ASP A 96 4.26 -5.16 -12.06
CA ASP A 96 4.64 -6.50 -11.65
C ASP A 96 3.64 -7.02 -10.61
N ARG A 97 3.18 -8.25 -10.82
CA ARG A 97 2.35 -8.98 -9.84
C ARG A 97 3.17 -9.46 -8.66
N ARG A 98 4.49 -9.50 -8.79
CA ARG A 98 5.43 -9.77 -7.70
C ARG A 98 5.92 -8.43 -7.15
N GLY A 99 5.52 -8.11 -5.92
CA GLY A 99 6.12 -6.97 -5.20
C GLY A 99 7.64 -7.17 -5.08
N CYS A 100 8.39 -6.07 -4.90
CA CYS A 100 9.85 -5.96 -4.84
C CYS A 100 10.58 -7.19 -4.26
N ALA A 101 10.73 -8.23 -5.08
CA ALA A 101 11.57 -9.38 -4.87
C ALA A 101 12.33 -9.48 -6.19
N GLY A 102 13.64 -9.21 -6.12
CA GLY A 102 14.53 -8.90 -7.24
C GLY A 102 14.22 -9.61 -8.55
N ASP A 103 13.89 -8.82 -9.56
CA ASP A 103 14.71 -8.65 -10.78
C ASP A 103 13.98 -7.65 -11.67
N CYS A 104 14.33 -6.37 -11.50
CA CYS A 104 13.95 -5.29 -12.43
C CYS A 104 14.80 -5.40 -13.70
N ALA A 105 14.73 -6.53 -14.38
CA ALA A 105 15.12 -6.66 -15.76
C ALA A 105 13.89 -7.21 -16.48
N ALA A 106 13.15 -6.32 -17.13
CA ALA A 106 12.24 -6.73 -18.18
C ALA A 106 13.12 -7.32 -19.29
N ASP A 107 13.41 -8.61 -19.21
CA ASP A 107 14.00 -9.37 -20.30
C ASP A 107 12.89 -9.58 -21.35
N PRO A 108 12.98 -8.95 -22.53
CA PRO A 108 11.99 -9.11 -23.59
C PRO A 108 11.95 -10.54 -24.17
N ASP A 109 12.93 -11.40 -23.84
CA ASP A 109 13.04 -12.77 -24.34
C ASP A 109 12.60 -13.85 -23.31
N ALA A 110 12.18 -13.45 -22.12
CA ALA A 110 11.71 -14.40 -21.10
C ALA A 110 10.35 -15.00 -21.50
N GLN A 111 10.39 -16.19 -22.11
CA GLN A 111 9.21 -16.99 -22.42
C GLN A 111 8.49 -17.40 -21.12
N PRO A 112 7.15 -17.38 -21.09
CA PRO A 112 6.40 -17.79 -19.92
C PRO A 112 6.62 -19.28 -19.64
N THR A 113 7.39 -19.59 -18.61
CA THR A 113 7.37 -20.92 -18.00
C THR A 113 6.08 -21.02 -17.19
N TRP A 114 5.10 -21.72 -17.75
CA TRP A 114 3.94 -22.19 -17.01
C TRP A 114 4.36 -23.13 -15.88
#